data_AF-A0A4Q3ALJ5-F1
#
_entry.id   AF-A0A4Q3ALJ5-F1
#
_cell.length_a   1.000
_cell.length_b   1.000
_cell.length_c   1.000
_cell.angle_alpha   90.00
_cell.angle_beta   90.00
_cell.angle_gamma   90.00
#
_symmetry.space_group_name_H-M   'P 1'
#
loop_
_entity.id
_entity.type
_entity.pdbx_description
1 polymer ?
#
loop_
_entity_poly.entity_id
_entity_poly.type
_entity_poly.pdbx_seq_one_letter_code
_entity_poly.pdbx_strand_id
1 'polypeptide(L)'
;HAGGRGSWASGWDGSVRGVEGPPVWTWYLGGDATDDSISAQTLAARYATDARTALGDLATACADAPVRRTAWHRDPLIGGSYGSYPPGHLTRFGSLLWMEGEDGAAMQSAPALGRVIFAGEHLSDAFPGYMNGGAQTGRLAAQAILGRTIPARTA
;
A
#
# COMPACT_ATOMS: atom_id res chain seq x y z
N HIS A 1 -2.32 -26.64 -8.12
CA HIS A 1 -2.53 -26.07 -9.47
C HIS A 1 -1.24 -25.42 -9.93
N ALA A 2 -0.54 -26.00 -10.91
CA ALA A 2 0.60 -25.34 -11.54
C ALA A 2 0.06 -24.22 -12.44
N GLY A 3 -0.13 -23.04 -11.84
CA GLY A 3 -0.75 -21.88 -12.47
C GLY A 3 0.16 -21.25 -13.51
N GLY A 4 -0.43 -20.74 -14.59
CA GLY A 4 0.29 -19.87 -15.52
C GLY A 4 0.94 -18.73 -14.73
N ARG A 5 2.20 -18.40 -15.07
CA ARG A 5 2.93 -17.29 -14.46
C ARG A 5 2.04 -16.04 -14.49
N GLY A 6 1.84 -15.42 -13.32
CA GLY A 6 0.88 -14.33 -13.15
C GLY A 6 1.07 -13.20 -14.18
N SER A 7 -0.05 -12.59 -14.57
CA SER A 7 -0.07 -11.40 -15.42
C SER A 7 -0.28 -10.13 -14.57
N TRP A 8 -0.34 -8.98 -15.22
CA TRP A 8 -0.77 -7.74 -14.58
C TRP A 8 -2.26 -7.81 -14.18
N ALA A 9 -2.61 -7.16 -13.07
CA ALA A 9 -3.96 -7.11 -12.53
C ALA A 9 -4.77 -5.93 -13.10
N SER A 10 -4.13 -4.78 -13.28
CA SER A 10 -4.70 -3.62 -13.96
C SER A 10 -3.61 -2.77 -14.61
N GLY A 11 -4.01 -1.82 -15.47
CA GLY A 11 -3.10 -0.83 -16.03
C GLY A 11 -3.84 0.48 -16.30
N TRP A 12 -3.12 1.60 -16.25
CA TRP A 12 -3.68 2.92 -16.49
C TRP A 12 -2.66 3.88 -17.09
N ASP A 13 -3.18 4.85 -17.82
CA ASP A 13 -2.44 6.01 -18.28
C ASP A 13 -2.30 7.01 -17.13
N GLY A 14 -1.09 7.54 -16.96
CA GLY A 14 -0.73 8.54 -15.96
C GLY A 14 -0.53 9.93 -16.55
N SER A 15 -0.94 10.16 -17.81
CA SER A 15 -0.83 11.49 -18.40
C SER A 15 -1.85 12.44 -17.76
N VAL A 16 -1.45 13.71 -17.61
CA VAL A 16 -2.31 14.75 -17.06
C VAL A 16 -2.73 15.68 -18.19
N ARG A 17 -4.04 15.77 -18.44
CA ARG A 17 -4.58 16.61 -19.51
C ARG A 17 -4.17 18.07 -19.32
N GLY A 18 -3.61 18.68 -20.36
CA GLY A 18 -3.21 20.09 -20.36
C GLY A 18 -1.85 20.36 -19.71
N VAL A 19 -1.13 19.32 -19.27
CA VAL A 19 0.26 19.41 -18.83
C VAL A 19 1.14 18.79 -19.91
N GLU A 20 2.12 19.54 -20.41
CA GLU A 20 3.12 18.99 -21.31
C GLU A 20 4.10 18.11 -20.54
N GLY A 21 4.23 16.85 -20.96
CA GLY A 21 5.12 15.87 -20.39
C GLY A 21 5.04 14.55 -21.16
N PRO A 22 6.05 13.67 -21.04
CA PRO A 22 5.98 12.36 -21.67
C PRO A 22 4.80 11.57 -21.09
N PRO A 23 3.98 10.91 -21.92
CA PRO A 23 2.92 10.04 -21.41
C PRO A 23 3.55 8.87 -20.65
N VAL A 24 2.87 8.38 -19.62
CA VAL A 24 3.34 7.27 -18.79
C VAL A 24 2.23 6.24 -18.68
N TRP A 25 2.57 4.99 -18.92
CA TRP A 25 1.69 3.87 -18.66
C TRP A 25 2.16 3.09 -17.43
N THR A 26 1.23 2.72 -16.55
CA THR A 26 1.53 1.93 -15.36
C THR A 26 0.88 0.56 -15.45
N TRP A 27 1.66 -0.49 -15.19
CA TRP A 27 1.16 -1.84 -14.96
C TRP A 27 1.14 -2.14 -13.46
N TYR A 28 -0.01 -2.58 -12.95
CA TYR A 28 -0.18 -2.97 -11.56
C TYR A 28 -0.18 -4.48 -11.42
N LEU A 29 0.64 -4.98 -10.52
CA LEU A 29 0.84 -6.41 -10.27
C LEU A 29 0.22 -6.78 -8.93
N GLY A 30 -0.38 -7.98 -8.86
CA GLY A 30 -0.93 -8.55 -7.65
C GLY A 30 -0.58 -10.03 -7.50
N GLY A 31 -0.67 -10.54 -6.28
CA GLY A 31 -0.37 -11.94 -5.96
C GLY A 31 1.03 -12.36 -6.41
N ASP A 32 1.14 -13.59 -6.90
CA ASP A 32 2.41 -14.22 -7.28
C ASP A 32 3.13 -13.49 -8.44
N ALA A 33 2.42 -12.67 -9.23
CA ALA A 33 3.04 -11.87 -10.29
C ALA A 33 4.05 -10.85 -9.74
N THR A 34 3.92 -10.48 -8.46
CA THR A 34 4.83 -9.52 -7.82
C THR A 34 6.24 -10.06 -7.60
N ASP A 35 6.40 -11.38 -7.49
CA ASP A 35 7.68 -12.04 -7.15
C ASP A 35 8.54 -12.37 -8.38
N ASP A 36 8.07 -12.07 -9.59
CA ASP A 36 8.80 -12.44 -10.82
C ASP A 36 10.22 -11.83 -10.83
N SER A 37 11.23 -12.67 -11.09
CA SER A 37 12.65 -12.30 -11.17
C SER A 37 13.05 -11.72 -12.54
N ILE A 38 12.14 -11.73 -13.52
CA ILE A 38 12.36 -11.14 -14.84
C ILE A 38 12.55 -9.62 -14.72
N SER A 39 13.42 -9.08 -15.58
CA SER A 39 13.70 -7.64 -15.64
C SER A 39 12.43 -6.82 -15.89
N ALA A 40 12.40 -5.59 -15.37
CA ALA A 40 11.26 -4.69 -15.56
C ALA A 40 10.98 -4.43 -17.04
N GLN A 41 12.04 -4.27 -17.85
CA GLN A 41 11.96 -4.04 -19.30
C GLN A 41 11.32 -5.22 -20.03
N THR A 42 11.77 -6.44 -19.74
CA THR A 42 11.22 -7.65 -20.37
C THR A 42 9.74 -7.85 -19.99
N LEU A 43 9.38 -7.62 -18.73
CA LEU A 43 7.98 -7.68 -18.30
C LEU A 43 7.11 -6.62 -18.98
N ALA A 44 7.59 -5.37 -19.06
CA ALA A 44 6.86 -4.29 -19.71
C ALA A 44 6.61 -4.58 -21.21
N ALA A 45 7.63 -5.06 -21.93
CA ALA A 45 7.49 -5.44 -23.34
C ALA A 45 6.51 -6.61 -23.54
N ARG A 46 6.55 -7.60 -22.65
CA ARG A 46 5.58 -8.71 -22.63
C ARG A 46 4.17 -8.17 -22.41
N TYR A 47 3.94 -7.39 -21.36
CA TYR A 47 2.60 -6.88 -21.04
C TYR A 47 2.04 -5.97 -22.14
N ALA A 48 2.89 -5.13 -22.75
CA ALA A 48 2.51 -4.31 -23.90
C ALA A 48 2.12 -5.16 -25.11
N THR A 49 2.82 -6.27 -25.36
CA THR A 49 2.47 -7.23 -26.42
C THR A 49 1.16 -7.95 -26.10
N ASP A 50 1.00 -8.44 -24.87
CA ASP A 50 -0.20 -9.14 -24.41
C ASP A 50 -1.45 -8.24 -24.49
N ALA A 51 -1.30 -6.93 -24.27
CA ALA A 51 -2.40 -5.96 -24.32
C ALA A 51 -2.67 -5.37 -25.72
N ARG A 52 -1.94 -5.79 -26.77
CA ARG A 52 -1.98 -5.14 -28.10
C ARG A 52 -3.39 -5.02 -28.68
N THR A 53 -4.21 -6.05 -28.53
CA THR A 53 -5.59 -6.04 -29.06
C THR A 53 -6.45 -4.95 -28.44
N ALA A 54 -6.22 -4.62 -27.17
CA ALA A 54 -7.02 -3.64 -26.44
C ALA A 54 -6.43 -2.22 -26.49
N LEU A 55 -5.10 -2.09 -26.50
CA LEU A 55 -4.41 -0.81 -26.30
C LEU A 55 -3.57 -0.37 -27.51
N GLY A 56 -3.57 -1.14 -28.60
CA GLY A 56 -2.72 -0.89 -29.76
C GLY A 56 -1.27 -1.27 -29.52
N ASP A 57 -0.36 -0.78 -30.37
CA ASP A 57 1.04 -1.22 -30.35
C ASP A 57 1.91 -0.45 -29.33
N LEU A 58 1.55 -0.59 -28.05
CA LEU A 58 2.30 -0.01 -26.93
C LEU A 58 3.75 -0.46 -26.90
N ALA A 59 4.05 -1.67 -27.37
CA ALA A 59 5.41 -2.21 -27.40
C ALA A 59 6.34 -1.34 -28.26
N THR A 60 5.85 -0.92 -29.44
CA THR A 60 6.58 0.00 -30.32
C THR A 60 6.58 1.42 -29.75
N ALA A 61 5.43 1.90 -29.25
CA ALA A 61 5.32 3.26 -28.70
C ALA A 61 6.23 3.49 -27.47
N CYS A 62 6.53 2.43 -26.71
CA CYS A 62 7.37 2.49 -25.52
C CYS A 62 8.76 1.86 -25.69
N ALA A 63 9.20 1.57 -26.92
CA ALA A 63 10.44 0.83 -27.18
C ALA A 63 11.68 1.46 -26.52
N ASP A 64 11.77 2.78 -26.55
CA ASP A 64 12.86 3.56 -25.95
C ASP A 64 12.48 4.20 -24.60
N ALA A 65 11.30 3.87 -24.05
CA ALA A 65 10.81 4.50 -22.83
C ALA A 65 11.55 3.97 -21.59
N PRO A 66 11.86 4.83 -20.61
CA PRO A 66 12.41 4.37 -19.34
C PRO A 66 11.39 3.53 -18.59
N VAL A 67 11.78 2.31 -18.21
CA VAL A 67 10.94 1.40 -17.41
C VAL A 67 11.43 1.36 -15.97
N ARG A 68 10.50 1.52 -15.03
CA ARG A 68 10.73 1.36 -13.59
C ARG A 68 9.72 0.35 -13.03
N ARG A 69 10.18 -0.45 -12.07
CA ARG A 69 9.35 -1.39 -11.30
C ARG A 69 9.65 -1.19 -9.84
N THR A 70 8.61 -0.90 -9.06
CA THR A 70 8.69 -0.98 -7.60
C THR A 70 8.59 -2.43 -7.16
N ALA A 71 9.30 -2.77 -6.10
CA ALA A 71 9.26 -4.09 -5.48
C ALA A 71 9.13 -3.94 -3.97
N TRP A 72 8.00 -3.34 -3.54
CA TRP A 72 7.76 -2.96 -2.14
C TRP A 72 7.98 -4.11 -1.14
N HIS A 73 7.64 -5.34 -1.52
CA HIS A 73 7.86 -6.56 -0.72
C HIS A 73 9.34 -6.92 -0.51
N ARG A 74 10.26 -6.40 -1.35
CA ARG A 74 11.71 -6.60 -1.24
C ARG A 74 12.41 -5.43 -0.56
N ASP A 75 11.72 -4.31 -0.34
CA ASP A 75 12.29 -3.17 0.37
C ASP A 75 12.32 -3.48 1.88
N PRO A 76 13.50 -3.50 2.52
CA PRO A 76 13.64 -3.88 3.92
C PRO A 76 12.98 -2.89 4.90
N LEU A 77 12.66 -1.68 4.46
CA LEU A 77 12.00 -0.66 5.29
C LEU A 77 10.47 -0.71 5.19
N ILE A 78 9.93 -1.47 4.22
CA ILE A 78 8.50 -1.47 3.89
C ILE A 78 7.93 -2.89 4.01
N GLY A 79 8.61 -3.90 3.47
CA GLY A 79 8.27 -5.32 3.64
C GLY A 79 6.97 -5.78 2.96
N GLY A 80 6.31 -4.93 2.18
CA GLY A 80 5.02 -5.21 1.55
C GLY A 80 4.40 -3.95 0.93
N SER A 81 3.23 -4.06 0.31
CA SER A 81 2.52 -2.88 -0.21
C SER A 81 1.70 -2.18 0.88
N TYR A 82 0.87 -2.94 1.58
CA TYR A 82 -0.04 -2.48 2.62
C TYR A 82 -0.60 -3.68 3.40
N GLY A 83 -1.16 -3.43 4.58
CA GLY A 83 -1.80 -4.44 5.41
C GLY A 83 -2.92 -5.18 4.67
N SER A 84 -2.93 -6.51 4.79
CA SER A 84 -4.07 -7.35 4.41
C SER A 84 -4.32 -8.34 5.53
N TYR A 85 -5.60 -8.67 5.76
CA TYR A 85 -6.00 -9.57 6.83
C TYR A 85 -6.37 -10.94 6.26
N PRO A 86 -5.57 -11.99 6.51
CA PRO A 86 -5.98 -13.35 6.25
C PRO A 86 -7.32 -13.69 6.93
N PRO A 87 -8.06 -14.69 6.42
CA PRO A 87 -9.28 -15.16 7.06
C PRO A 87 -9.07 -15.43 8.57
N GLY A 88 -9.92 -14.83 9.40
CA GLY A 88 -9.88 -14.97 10.86
C GLY A 88 -8.97 -13.98 11.61
N HIS A 89 -8.14 -13.17 10.92
CA HIS A 89 -7.32 -12.18 11.61
C HIS A 89 -8.15 -11.06 12.26
N LEU A 90 -9.13 -10.52 11.54
CA LEU A 90 -9.97 -9.45 12.09
C LEU A 90 -10.81 -9.92 13.28
N THR A 91 -11.37 -11.13 13.25
CA THR A 91 -12.13 -11.65 14.40
C THR A 91 -11.24 -11.93 15.61
N ARG A 92 -9.97 -12.24 15.40
CA ARG A 92 -9.00 -12.50 16.48
C ARG A 92 -8.36 -11.23 17.04
N PHE A 93 -8.06 -10.25 16.19
CA PHE A 93 -7.21 -9.10 16.51
C PHE A 93 -7.87 -7.73 16.29
N GLY A 94 -9.12 -7.67 15.82
CA GLY A 94 -9.80 -6.40 15.55
C GLY A 94 -9.96 -5.52 16.79
N SER A 95 -10.02 -6.10 17.98
CA SER A 95 -9.99 -5.37 19.26
C SER A 95 -8.67 -4.65 19.55
N LEU A 96 -7.64 -4.84 18.72
CA LEU A 96 -6.35 -4.15 18.82
C LEU A 96 -6.24 -2.97 17.85
N LEU A 97 -7.25 -2.70 17.03
CA LEU A 97 -7.28 -1.57 16.11
C LEU A 97 -7.70 -0.29 16.84
N TRP A 98 -7.23 0.85 16.34
CA TRP A 98 -7.81 2.14 16.66
C TRP A 98 -9.22 2.20 16.10
N MET A 99 -10.16 2.67 16.91
CA MET A 99 -11.51 3.02 16.47
C MET A 99 -11.80 4.47 16.84
N GLU A 100 -12.37 5.20 15.90
CA GLU A 100 -12.70 6.62 16.04
C GLU A 100 -14.21 6.81 16.16
N GLY A 101 -14.64 7.58 17.15
CA GLY A 101 -16.03 8.00 17.31
C GLY A 101 -16.40 9.15 16.39
N GLU A 102 -17.70 9.44 16.29
CA GLU A 102 -18.21 10.55 15.48
C GLU A 102 -17.67 11.92 15.93
N ASP A 103 -17.24 12.05 17.18
CA ASP A 103 -16.61 13.23 17.76
C ASP A 103 -15.11 13.37 17.42
N GLY A 104 -14.56 12.42 16.67
CA GLY A 104 -13.16 12.38 16.27
C GLY A 104 -12.19 11.97 17.38
N ALA A 105 -12.71 11.45 18.50
CA ALA A 105 -11.94 10.90 19.60
C ALA A 105 -11.75 9.38 19.45
N ALA A 106 -10.70 8.85 20.08
CA ALA A 106 -10.50 7.40 20.13
C ALA A 106 -11.57 6.74 21.02
N MET A 107 -12.45 5.94 20.44
CA MET A 107 -13.34 5.05 21.18
C MET A 107 -12.61 3.81 21.71
N GLN A 108 -11.58 3.38 20.97
CA GLN A 108 -10.67 2.31 21.35
C GLN A 108 -9.26 2.67 20.90
N SER A 109 -8.29 2.45 21.77
CA SER A 109 -6.88 2.61 21.44
C SER A 109 -6.25 1.29 21.05
N ALA A 110 -5.39 1.29 20.03
CA ALA A 110 -4.46 0.19 19.83
C ALA A 110 -3.64 -0.06 21.12
N PRO A 111 -3.23 -1.30 21.42
CA PRO A 111 -2.58 -1.64 22.67
C PRO A 111 -1.39 -0.72 22.93
N ALA A 112 -1.47 0.08 23.99
CA ALA A 112 -0.32 0.82 24.46
C ALA A 112 0.48 -0.08 25.40
N LEU A 113 1.70 -0.43 25.01
CA LEU A 113 2.63 -1.18 25.85
C LEU A 113 3.36 -0.20 26.79
N GLY A 114 2.61 0.35 27.75
CA GLY A 114 3.11 1.36 28.67
C GLY A 114 3.47 2.67 27.97
N ARG A 115 4.76 2.90 27.71
CA ARG A 115 5.30 4.11 27.06
C ARG A 115 5.40 3.99 25.53
N VAL A 116 5.03 2.84 24.96
CA VAL A 116 5.04 2.60 23.52
C VAL A 116 3.60 2.67 23.01
N ILE A 117 3.38 3.49 21.98
CA ILE A 117 2.11 3.62 21.28
C ILE A 117 2.38 3.37 19.80
N PHE A 118 1.54 2.55 19.18
CA PHE A 118 1.64 2.21 17.77
C PHE A 118 0.62 3.00 16.94
N ALA A 119 1.04 3.39 15.75
CA ALA A 119 0.23 4.03 14.73
C ALA A 119 0.67 3.51 13.35
N GLY A 120 -0.20 3.66 12.36
CA GLY A 120 0.03 3.18 11.00
C GLY A 120 -1.27 2.73 10.35
N GLU A 121 -1.26 2.64 9.03
CA GLU A 121 -2.44 2.23 8.25
C GLU A 121 -3.02 0.88 8.71
N HIS A 122 -2.14 -0.05 9.12
CA HIS A 122 -2.50 -1.40 9.56
C HIS A 122 -3.18 -1.45 10.94
N LEU A 123 -3.33 -0.30 11.61
CA LEU A 123 -4.01 -0.18 12.90
C LEU A 123 -5.32 0.60 12.80
N SER A 124 -5.75 0.98 11.60
CA SER A 124 -7.04 1.63 11.37
C SER A 124 -8.12 0.57 11.17
N ASP A 125 -9.25 0.73 11.86
CA ASP A 125 -10.46 -0.04 11.63
C ASP A 125 -11.20 0.38 10.35
N ALA A 126 -11.22 1.68 10.07
CA ALA A 126 -12.01 2.29 9.00
C ALA A 126 -11.28 2.36 7.66
N PHE A 127 -9.95 2.49 7.67
CA PHE A 127 -9.14 2.74 6.48
C PHE A 127 -7.88 1.84 6.40
N PRO A 128 -7.99 0.52 6.57
CA PRO A 128 -6.84 -0.38 6.48
C PRO A 128 -6.26 -0.38 5.06
N GLY A 129 -4.93 -0.24 4.95
CA GLY A 129 -4.21 -0.19 3.68
C GLY A 129 -4.20 1.17 2.97
N TYR A 130 -4.80 2.19 3.58
CA TYR A 130 -4.90 3.53 2.98
C TYR A 130 -4.13 4.58 3.76
N MET A 131 -3.70 5.63 3.06
CA MET A 131 -3.04 6.80 3.67
C MET A 131 -3.92 7.45 4.75
N ASN A 132 -5.23 7.46 4.55
CA ASN A 132 -6.20 7.98 5.52
C ASN A 132 -6.09 7.24 6.86
N GLY A 133 -5.87 5.92 6.85
CA GLY A 133 -5.66 5.13 8.07
C GLY A 133 -4.36 5.50 8.79
N GLY A 134 -3.30 5.75 8.02
CA GLY A 134 -2.05 6.27 8.58
C GLY A 134 -2.23 7.64 9.26
N ALA A 135 -2.94 8.56 8.60
CA ALA A 135 -3.23 9.89 9.15
C ALA A 135 -4.15 9.82 10.38
N GLN A 136 -5.21 9.00 10.31
CA GLN A 136 -6.17 8.80 11.40
C GLN A 136 -5.46 8.25 12.65
N THR A 137 -4.79 7.11 12.53
CA THR A 137 -4.15 6.44 13.66
C THR A 137 -2.98 7.26 14.23
N GLY A 138 -2.26 8.01 13.39
CA GLY A 138 -1.24 8.97 13.83
C GLY A 138 -1.82 10.08 14.70
N ARG A 139 -2.95 10.68 14.29
CA ARG A 139 -3.66 11.70 15.08
C ARG A 139 -4.19 11.13 16.40
N LEU A 140 -4.84 9.97 16.38
CA LEU A 140 -5.37 9.34 17.59
C LEU A 140 -4.26 8.95 18.58
N ALA A 141 -3.13 8.43 18.08
CA ALA A 141 -1.96 8.16 18.89
C ALA A 141 -1.40 9.44 19.55
N ALA A 142 -1.33 10.55 18.80
CA ALA A 142 -0.89 11.84 19.34
C ALA A 142 -1.84 12.36 20.43
N GLN A 143 -3.16 12.28 20.21
CA GLN A 143 -4.16 12.62 21.23
C GLN A 143 -3.99 11.77 22.50
N ALA A 144 -3.78 10.46 22.34
CA ALA A 144 -3.56 9.56 23.47
C ALA A 144 -2.27 9.88 24.24
N ILE A 145 -1.22 10.37 23.56
CA ILE A 145 0.01 10.85 24.21
C ILE A 145 -0.28 12.12 25.01
N LEU A 146 -0.98 13.10 24.43
CA LEU A 146 -1.29 14.37 25.10
C LEU A 146 -2.23 14.18 26.30
N GLY A 147 -3.18 13.25 26.19
CA GLY A 147 -4.07 12.87 27.30
C GLY A 147 -3.37 12.08 28.41
N ARG A 148 -2.16 11.55 28.17
CA ARG A 148 -1.32 10.92 29.19
C ARG A 148 -0.45 11.98 29.84
N THR A 149 -0.82 12.42 31.03
CA THR A 149 0.16 13.06 31.91
C THR A 149 1.19 12.00 32.29
N ILE A 150 2.40 12.07 31.72
CA ILE A 150 3.50 11.19 32.11
C ILE A 150 4.13 11.80 33.37
N PRO A 151 4.04 11.15 34.55
CA PRO A 151 4.79 11.61 35.70
C PRO A 151 6.28 11.55 35.35
N ALA A 152 6.97 12.68 35.47
CA ALA A 152 8.43 12.66 35.43
C ALA A 152 8.91 11.74 36.55
N ARG A 153 9.77 10.77 36.23
CA ARG A 153 10.47 10.00 37.27
C ARG A 153 11.33 11.01 38.03
N THR A 154 10.93 11.37 39.24
CA THR A 154 11.85 11.95 40.22
C THR A 154 12.95 10.91 40.46
N ALA A 155 14.19 11.34 40.26
CA ALA A 155 15.39 10.56 40.52
C ALA A 155 15.58 10.31 42.02
#